data_AF-A0A945BJ25-F1
#
_entry.id   AF-A0A945BJ25-F1
#
_cell.length_a   1.000
_cell.length_b   1.000
_cell.length_c   1.000
_cell.angle_alpha   90.00
_cell.angle_beta   90.00
_cell.angle_gamma   90.00
#
_symmetry.space_group_name_H-M   'P 1'
#
loop_
_entity.id
_entity.type
_entity.pdbx_description
1 polymer ?
#
loop_
_entity_poly.entity_id
_entity_poly.type
_entity_poly.pdbx_seq_one_letter_code
_entity_poly.pdbx_strand_id
1 'polypeptide(L)'
;LSGNNILAMGIYYEAIVRWAGRVTNVMARAKTFTVQRLNESGEPQSVGVPEHLDVVADLKCGAQLHMQQSAVTALLQDDAIYLFGSEGTLRLTSDRLFGGRKGDEQLTEISITAEERGEWQVEEDFVASIRGEREVTHTTFADGVHYMEFTDAVARSIRSGRLEAV
;
A
#
# COMPACT_ATOMS: atom_id res chain seq x y z
N LEU A 1 -12.00 3.02 13.85
CA LEU A 1 -12.43 2.84 12.43
C LEU A 1 -11.38 3.49 11.54
N SER A 2 -10.92 2.81 10.49
CA SER A 2 -9.85 3.29 9.59
C SER A 2 -10.40 4.08 8.36
N GLY A 3 -11.60 4.64 8.45
CA GLY A 3 -12.26 5.27 7.30
C GLY A 3 -12.48 4.29 6.15
N ASN A 4 -12.19 4.72 4.91
CA ASN A 4 -12.27 3.89 3.70
C ASN A 4 -10.99 3.07 3.42
N ASN A 5 -9.99 3.12 4.30
CA ASN A 5 -8.82 2.26 4.16
C ASN A 5 -9.20 0.78 4.42
N ILE A 6 -8.74 -0.09 3.54
CA ILE A 6 -9.00 -1.54 3.56
C ILE A 6 -7.66 -2.25 3.75
N LEU A 7 -7.54 -3.08 4.78
CA LEU A 7 -6.31 -3.81 5.11
C LEU A 7 -5.09 -2.86 5.20
N ALA A 8 -3.92 -3.29 4.71
CA ALA A 8 -2.69 -2.49 4.66
C ALA A 8 -2.55 -1.67 3.37
N MET A 9 -3.61 -1.54 2.56
CA MET A 9 -3.60 -0.80 1.28
C MET A 9 -2.94 0.57 1.44
N GLY A 10 -3.36 1.32 2.45
CA GLY A 10 -2.84 2.65 2.70
C GLY A 10 -1.34 2.70 3.02
N ILE A 11 -0.83 1.76 3.82
CA ILE A 11 0.58 1.70 4.20
C ILE A 11 1.44 1.48 2.95
N TYR A 12 1.06 0.52 2.11
CA TYR A 12 1.77 0.26 0.86
C TYR A 12 1.62 1.41 -0.15
N TYR A 13 0.44 2.04 -0.22
CA TYR A 13 0.24 3.17 -1.12
C TYR A 13 1.13 4.36 -0.77
N GLU A 14 1.29 4.67 0.52
CA GLU A 14 2.18 5.74 0.98
C GLU A 14 3.63 5.51 0.53
N ALA A 15 4.11 4.26 0.61
CA ALA A 15 5.42 3.89 0.09
C ALA A 15 5.50 4.05 -1.44
N ILE A 16 4.49 3.59 -2.18
CA ILE A 16 4.42 3.71 -3.65
C ILE A 16 4.44 5.17 -4.09
N VAL A 17 3.73 6.07 -3.41
CA VAL A 17 3.74 7.51 -3.73
C VAL A 17 5.15 8.08 -3.69
N ARG A 18 5.99 7.63 -2.75
CA ARG A 18 7.38 8.08 -2.62
C ARG A 18 8.26 7.54 -3.76
N TRP A 19 8.02 6.32 -4.21
CA TRP A 19 8.88 5.67 -5.21
C TRP A 19 8.47 5.95 -6.65
N ALA A 20 7.17 5.94 -6.94
CA ALA A 20 6.64 5.98 -8.29
C ALA A 20 5.61 7.10 -8.50
N GLY A 21 5.30 7.89 -7.47
CA GLY A 21 4.38 9.01 -7.55
C GLY A 21 2.91 8.63 -7.35
N ARG A 22 2.06 9.64 -7.51
CA ARG A 22 0.64 9.59 -7.17
C ARG A 22 -0.19 8.86 -8.23
N VAL A 23 -1.23 8.16 -7.78
CA VAL A 23 -2.27 7.60 -8.67
C VAL A 23 -3.15 8.73 -9.22
N THR A 24 -3.60 8.57 -10.46
CA THR A 24 -4.50 9.49 -11.16
C THR A 24 -5.90 8.93 -11.34
N ASN A 25 -6.01 7.61 -11.55
CA ASN A 25 -7.27 6.92 -11.67
C ASN A 25 -7.13 5.46 -11.22
N VAL A 26 -8.26 4.85 -10.84
CA VAL A 26 -8.29 3.52 -10.23
C VAL A 26 -9.50 2.71 -10.66
N MET A 27 -9.27 1.42 -10.89
CA MET A 27 -10.30 0.38 -10.98
C MET A 27 -10.06 -0.63 -9.86
N ALA A 28 -11.08 -0.92 -9.06
CA ALA A 28 -10.95 -1.81 -7.91
C ALA A 28 -12.08 -2.83 -7.79
N ARG A 29 -11.75 -4.00 -7.25
CA ARG A 29 -12.69 -5.05 -6.86
C ARG A 29 -12.35 -5.54 -5.47
N ALA A 30 -13.38 -5.86 -4.69
CA ALA A 30 -13.18 -6.35 -3.34
C ALA A 30 -14.21 -7.42 -2.99
N LYS A 31 -13.84 -8.31 -2.06
CA LYS A 31 -14.69 -9.40 -1.57
C LYS A 31 -14.67 -9.46 -0.05
N THR A 32 -15.85 -9.69 0.53
CA THR A 32 -16.03 -10.05 1.93
C THR A 32 -16.50 -11.50 1.95
N PHE A 33 -15.66 -12.41 2.43
CA PHE A 33 -15.99 -13.84 2.48
C PHE A 33 -16.60 -14.20 3.84
N THR A 34 -16.07 -13.61 4.91
CA THR A 34 -16.60 -13.72 6.27
C THR A 34 -17.70 -12.70 6.48
N VAL A 35 -18.97 -13.11 6.31
CA VAL A 35 -20.10 -12.18 6.42
C VAL A 35 -20.43 -11.75 7.86
N GLN A 36 -20.03 -12.55 8.86
CA GLN A 36 -20.23 -12.25 10.27
C GLN A 36 -19.05 -12.67 11.15
N ARG A 37 -18.81 -11.90 12.22
CA ARG A 37 -17.83 -12.19 13.28
C ARG A 37 -18.46 -11.96 14.65
N LEU A 38 -18.01 -12.68 15.67
CA LEU A 38 -18.47 -12.45 17.04
C LEU A 38 -17.81 -11.19 17.61
N ASN A 39 -18.57 -10.37 18.31
CA ASN A 39 -18.05 -9.25 19.09
C ASN A 39 -17.48 -9.73 20.44
N GLU A 40 -17.00 -8.80 21.26
CA GLU A 40 -16.45 -9.09 22.59
C GLU A 40 -17.45 -9.77 23.54
N SER A 41 -18.76 -9.59 23.31
CA SER A 41 -19.84 -10.21 24.07
C SER A 41 -20.30 -11.56 23.49
N GLY A 42 -19.67 -12.04 22.41
CA GLY A 42 -20.04 -13.29 21.74
C GLY A 42 -21.24 -13.18 20.81
N GLU A 43 -21.73 -11.97 20.52
CA GLU A 43 -22.85 -11.75 19.61
C GLU A 43 -22.36 -11.59 18.16
N PRO A 44 -23.06 -12.17 17.18
CA PRO A 44 -22.69 -12.01 15.78
C PRO A 44 -22.91 -10.58 15.27
N GLN A 45 -21.89 -10.02 14.62
CA GLN A 45 -21.92 -8.73 13.93
C GLN A 45 -21.57 -8.90 12.46
N SER A 46 -22.23 -8.12 11.59
CA SER A 46 -21.94 -8.11 10.16
C SER A 46 -20.59 -7.44 9.88
N VAL A 47 -19.80 -8.06 9.00
CA VAL A 47 -18.54 -7.49 8.52
C VAL A 47 -18.80 -6.71 7.25
N GLY A 48 -18.54 -5.40 7.28
CA GLY A 48 -18.66 -4.51 6.12
C GLY A 48 -17.35 -4.22 5.39
N VAL A 49 -16.21 -4.52 6.00
CA VAL A 49 -14.88 -4.27 5.42
C VAL A 49 -14.44 -5.49 4.63
N PRO A 50 -14.08 -5.35 3.34
CA PRO A 50 -13.58 -6.46 2.54
C PRO A 50 -12.30 -7.08 3.10
N GLU A 51 -12.14 -8.38 2.90
CA GLU A 51 -10.98 -9.17 3.33
C GLU A 51 -10.06 -9.52 2.15
N HIS A 52 -10.48 -9.18 0.93
CA HIS A 52 -9.72 -9.33 -0.30
C HIS A 52 -9.98 -8.13 -1.20
N LEU A 53 -8.93 -7.58 -1.79
CA LEU A 53 -8.93 -6.36 -2.59
C LEU A 53 -7.94 -6.50 -3.75
N ASP A 54 -8.41 -6.17 -4.95
CA ASP A 54 -7.60 -5.97 -6.16
C ASP A 54 -7.76 -4.53 -6.63
N VAL A 55 -6.65 -3.89 -6.96
CA VAL A 55 -6.58 -2.52 -7.46
C VAL A 55 -5.67 -2.47 -8.67
N VAL A 56 -6.15 -1.87 -9.76
CA VAL A 56 -5.35 -1.47 -10.92
C VAL A 56 -5.46 0.04 -11.09
N ALA A 57 -4.33 0.72 -11.24
CA ALA A 57 -4.29 2.18 -11.23
C ALA A 57 -3.21 2.75 -12.14
N ASP A 58 -3.48 3.92 -12.73
CA ASP A 58 -2.48 4.69 -13.47
C ASP A 58 -1.75 5.66 -12.56
N LEU A 59 -0.42 5.66 -12.62
CA LEU A 59 0.44 6.58 -11.89
C LEU A 59 0.77 7.81 -12.76
N LYS A 60 0.94 8.96 -12.11
CA LYS A 60 1.27 10.24 -12.78
C LYS A 60 2.56 10.18 -13.59
N CYS A 61 3.50 9.31 -13.22
CA CYS A 61 4.75 9.09 -13.95
C CYS A 61 4.58 8.26 -15.24
N GLY A 62 3.37 7.80 -15.56
CA GLY A 62 3.06 6.96 -16.72
C GLY A 62 3.19 5.45 -16.46
N ALA A 63 3.57 5.03 -15.25
CA ALA A 63 3.56 3.63 -14.85
C ALA A 63 2.16 3.15 -14.46
N GLN A 64 1.99 1.83 -14.40
CA GLN A 64 0.77 1.19 -13.92
C GLN A 64 1.05 0.48 -12.59
N LEU A 65 0.14 0.64 -11.63
CA LEU A 65 0.12 -0.06 -10.37
C LEU A 65 -0.88 -1.21 -10.44
N HIS A 66 -0.46 -2.39 -10.00
CA HIS A 66 -1.33 -3.49 -9.60
C HIS A 66 -1.07 -3.80 -8.12
N MET A 67 -2.13 -3.77 -7.31
CA MET A 67 -2.05 -4.06 -5.88
C MET A 67 -3.12 -5.08 -5.51
N GLN A 68 -2.68 -6.18 -4.91
CA GLN A 68 -3.55 -7.18 -4.29
C GLN A 68 -3.31 -7.18 -2.78
N GLN A 69 -4.38 -7.20 -1.99
CA GLN A 69 -4.35 -7.33 -0.54
C GLN A 69 -5.36 -8.40 -0.12
N SER A 70 -4.97 -9.30 0.77
CA SER A 70 -5.84 -10.40 1.20
C SER A 70 -5.51 -10.88 2.59
N ALA A 71 -6.51 -10.96 3.47
CA ALA A 71 -6.42 -11.57 4.79
C ALA A 71 -6.83 -13.06 4.79
N VAL A 72 -7.27 -13.58 3.64
CA VAL A 72 -7.87 -14.93 3.51
C VAL A 72 -7.15 -15.81 2.48
N THR A 73 -6.07 -15.32 1.86
CA THR A 73 -5.28 -16.13 0.92
C THR A 73 -4.43 -17.11 1.70
N ALA A 74 -4.79 -18.40 1.63
CA ALA A 74 -4.02 -19.46 2.26
C ALA A 74 -2.70 -19.73 1.53
N LEU A 75 -1.66 -20.10 2.29
CA LEU A 75 -0.34 -20.50 1.79
C LEU A 75 0.40 -19.45 0.96
N LEU A 76 0.02 -18.17 1.05
CA LEU A 76 0.82 -17.08 0.51
C LEU A 76 2.15 -17.04 1.30
N GLN A 77 3.26 -17.30 0.61
CA GLN A 77 4.55 -17.47 1.27
C GLN A 77 5.19 -16.13 1.64
N ASP A 78 5.10 -15.14 0.74
CA ASP A 78 5.71 -13.83 0.91
C ASP A 78 4.76 -12.72 0.47
N ASP A 79 4.79 -11.58 1.18
CA ASP A 79 4.38 -10.30 0.62
C ASP A 79 5.57 -9.67 -0.12
N ALA A 80 5.31 -9.09 -1.28
CA ALA A 80 6.36 -8.48 -2.08
C ALA A 80 5.84 -7.31 -2.90
N ILE A 81 6.71 -6.32 -3.08
CA ILE A 81 6.50 -5.21 -4.01
C ILE A 81 7.53 -5.37 -5.12
N TYR A 82 7.04 -5.31 -6.35
CA TYR A 82 7.89 -5.31 -7.53
C TYR A 82 7.83 -3.95 -8.22
N LEU A 83 8.99 -3.42 -8.59
CA LEU A 83 9.12 -2.25 -9.46
C LEU A 83 9.78 -2.70 -10.75
N PHE A 84 9.07 -2.55 -11.86
CA PHE A 84 9.56 -2.90 -13.18
C PHE A 84 9.89 -1.63 -13.97
N GLY A 85 11.15 -1.50 -14.36
CA GLY A 85 11.64 -0.43 -15.23
C GLY A 85 12.08 -0.99 -16.58
N SER A 86 12.48 -0.10 -17.50
CA SER A 86 12.95 -0.50 -18.84
C SER A 86 14.27 -1.28 -18.81
N GLU A 87 15.11 -1.04 -17.80
CA GLU A 87 16.47 -1.61 -17.69
C GLU A 87 16.62 -2.64 -16.57
N GLY A 88 15.58 -2.87 -15.77
CA GLY A 88 15.69 -3.78 -14.63
C GLY A 88 14.44 -3.88 -13.78
N THR A 89 14.53 -4.73 -12.77
CA THR A 89 13.47 -5.03 -11.81
C THR A 89 14.03 -4.92 -10.39
N LEU A 90 13.24 -4.37 -9.48
CA LEU A 90 13.45 -4.46 -8.04
C LEU A 90 12.34 -5.30 -7.41
N ARG A 91 12.69 -6.12 -6.44
CA ARG A 91 11.76 -6.85 -5.57
C ARG A 91 12.10 -6.51 -4.12
N LEU A 92 11.15 -5.93 -3.41
CA LEU A 92 11.21 -5.75 -1.96
C LEU A 92 10.30 -6.80 -1.32
N THR A 93 10.81 -7.54 -0.35
CA THR A 93 10.03 -8.53 0.40
C THR A 93 10.57 -8.63 1.82
N SER A 94 9.69 -8.60 2.81
CA SER A 94 10.10 -8.41 4.21
C SER A 94 11.05 -7.19 4.34
N ASP A 95 12.29 -7.40 4.79
CA ASP A 95 13.34 -6.39 4.95
C ASP A 95 14.48 -6.55 3.93
N ARG A 96 14.27 -7.32 2.86
CA ARG A 96 15.28 -7.66 1.85
C ARG A 96 14.95 -7.04 0.50
N LEU A 97 15.96 -6.43 -0.10
CA LEU A 97 15.89 -5.86 -1.45
C LEU A 97 16.63 -6.77 -2.42
N PHE A 98 16.00 -7.06 -3.55
CA PHE A 98 16.61 -7.77 -4.66
C PHE A 98 16.50 -6.94 -5.92
N GLY A 99 17.45 -7.09 -6.84
CA GLY A 99 17.41 -6.46 -8.14
C GLY A 99 18.07 -7.28 -9.23
N GLY A 100 17.71 -6.95 -10.47
CA GLY A 100 18.31 -7.53 -11.66
C GLY A 100 18.14 -6.60 -12.84
N ARG A 101 19.11 -6.56 -13.73
CA ARG A 101 19.11 -5.80 -14.97
C ARG A 101 18.64 -6.66 -16.13
N LYS A 102 18.31 -6.00 -17.23
CA LYS A 102 18.00 -6.67 -18.50
C LYS A 102 19.18 -7.56 -18.93
N GLY A 103 18.91 -8.86 -19.07
CA GLY A 103 19.91 -9.88 -19.43
C GLY A 103 20.41 -10.71 -18.25
N ASP A 104 20.11 -10.32 -17.00
CA ASP A 104 20.42 -11.15 -15.84
C ASP A 104 19.48 -12.36 -15.79
N GLU A 105 19.99 -13.51 -15.34
CA GLU A 105 19.23 -14.77 -15.26
C GLU A 105 18.32 -14.84 -14.02
N GLN A 106 18.62 -14.04 -12.99
CA GLN A 106 17.90 -14.02 -11.72
C GLN A 106 18.06 -12.68 -10.99
N LEU A 107 17.14 -12.38 -10.07
CA LEU A 107 17.31 -11.30 -9.12
C LEU A 107 18.35 -11.69 -8.06
N THR A 108 19.28 -10.79 -7.77
CA THR A 108 20.26 -10.96 -6.70
C THR A 108 19.98 -9.99 -5.56
N GLU A 109 20.33 -10.38 -4.35
CA GLU A 109 20.14 -9.52 -3.18
C GLU A 109 21.03 -8.29 -3.27
N ILE A 110 20.43 -7.12 -3.03
CA ILE A 110 21.12 -5.84 -2.90
C ILE A 110 21.24 -5.58 -1.41
N SER A 111 22.48 -5.57 -0.91
CA SER A 111 22.76 -5.27 0.50
C SER A 111 22.33 -3.84 0.85
N ILE A 112 21.50 -3.70 1.88
CA ILE A 112 21.13 -2.42 2.50
C ILE A 112 22.05 -2.22 3.71
N THR A 113 22.85 -1.14 3.73
CA THR A 113 23.76 -0.89 4.86
C THR A 113 22.97 -0.53 6.12
N ALA A 114 23.62 -0.60 7.28
CA ALA A 114 22.96 -0.26 8.55
C ALA A 114 22.48 1.20 8.58
N GLU A 115 23.22 2.11 7.94
CA GLU A 115 22.92 3.54 7.87
C GLU A 115 21.77 3.87 6.92
N GLU A 116 21.53 3.01 5.92
CA GLU A 116 20.42 3.14 4.96
C GLU A 116 19.13 2.47 5.45
N ARG A 117 19.21 1.66 6.53
CA ARG A 117 18.03 1.01 7.11
C ARG A 117 17.21 2.05 7.88
N GLY A 118 15.99 2.28 7.38
CA GLY A 118 14.98 3.02 8.11
C GLY A 118 14.48 2.24 9.33
N GLU A 119 14.12 2.96 10.39
CA GLU A 119 13.48 2.40 11.57
C GLU A 119 12.01 2.83 11.64
N TRP A 120 11.17 2.01 12.28
CA TRP A 120 9.79 2.39 12.56
C TRP A 120 9.75 3.37 13.74
N GLN A 121 9.71 4.67 13.43
CA GLN A 121 9.76 5.76 14.43
C GLN A 121 8.60 6.75 14.30
N VAL A 122 7.45 6.31 13.75
CA VAL A 122 6.32 7.19 13.41
C VAL A 122 5.84 8.03 14.60
N GLU A 123 5.66 7.41 15.76
CA GLU A 123 5.18 8.09 16.97
C GLU A 123 6.21 9.08 17.53
N GLU A 124 7.50 8.74 17.47
CA GLU A 124 8.58 9.62 17.91
C GLU A 124 8.68 10.84 16.98
N ASP A 125 8.71 10.62 15.67
CA ASP A 125 8.73 11.67 14.65
C ASP A 125 7.56 12.63 14.81
N PHE A 126 6.37 12.09 15.09
CA PHE A 126 5.17 12.90 15.31
C PHE A 126 5.31 13.81 16.53
N VAL A 127 5.75 13.28 17.67
CA VAL A 127 5.94 14.07 18.90
C VAL A 127 7.04 15.10 18.74
N ALA A 128 8.17 14.73 18.14
CA ALA A 128 9.28 15.65 17.86
C ALA A 128 8.84 16.79 16.91
N SER A 129 8.02 16.48 15.91
CA SER A 129 7.46 17.48 14.98
C SER A 129 6.55 18.48 15.68
N ILE A 130 5.70 18.03 16.61
CA ILE A 130 4.85 18.92 17.43
C ILE A 130 5.71 19.87 18.26
N ARG A 131 6.83 19.38 18.80
CA ARG A 131 7.77 20.18 19.61
C ARG A 131 8.65 21.11 18.77
N GLY A 132 8.63 20.99 17.44
CA GLY A 132 9.52 21.73 16.55
C GLY A 132 10.97 21.23 16.54
N GLU A 133 11.21 20.01 17.03
CA GLU A 133 12.53 19.38 17.11
C GLU A 133 12.93 18.68 15.80
N ARG A 134 11.93 18.32 14.97
CA ARG A 134 12.12 17.61 13.71
C ARG A 134 11.10 18.11 12.68
N GLU A 135 11.50 18.26 11.42
CA GLU A 135 10.56 18.62 10.36
C GLU A 135 9.83 17.38 9.82
N VAL A 136 8.61 17.57 9.33
CA VAL A 136 7.86 16.52 8.65
C VAL A 136 8.44 16.32 7.25
N THR A 137 9.08 15.18 7.02
CA THR A 137 9.78 14.88 5.76
C THR A 137 9.07 13.86 4.87
N HIS A 138 8.25 12.98 5.45
CA HIS A 138 7.74 11.79 4.76
C HIS A 138 6.25 11.85 4.39
N THR A 139 5.40 12.42 5.26
CA THR A 139 3.95 12.43 5.10
C THR A 139 3.41 13.80 5.45
N THR A 140 3.42 14.70 4.46
CA THR A 140 2.89 16.05 4.65
C THR A 140 1.36 16.02 4.74
N PHE A 141 0.75 17.13 5.17
CA PHE A 141 -0.72 17.24 5.14
C PHE A 141 -1.28 17.01 3.73
N ALA A 142 -0.60 17.52 2.69
CA ALA A 142 -1.03 17.33 1.31
C ALA A 142 -0.91 15.86 0.85
N ASP A 143 0.02 15.09 1.42
CA ASP A 143 0.11 13.66 1.18
C ASP A 143 -1.01 12.91 1.91
N GLY A 144 -1.35 13.33 3.14
CA GLY A 144 -2.49 12.80 3.89
C GLY A 144 -3.84 13.05 3.20
N VAL A 145 -4.04 14.24 2.61
CA VAL A 145 -5.25 14.52 1.82
C VAL A 145 -5.30 13.62 0.59
N HIS A 146 -4.18 13.50 -0.13
CA HIS A 146 -4.14 12.68 -1.34
C HIS A 146 -4.31 11.18 -1.05
N TYR A 147 -3.78 10.71 0.08
CA TYR A 147 -4.06 9.38 0.60
C TYR A 147 -5.58 9.17 0.76
N MET A 148 -6.28 10.13 1.35
CA MET A 148 -7.73 10.02 1.55
C MET A 148 -8.47 9.99 0.21
N GLU A 149 -8.11 10.86 -0.74
CA GLU A 149 -8.65 10.88 -2.11
C GLU A 149 -8.53 9.50 -2.78
N PHE A 150 -7.35 8.87 -2.66
CA PHE A 150 -7.10 7.54 -3.21
C PHE A 150 -7.99 6.47 -2.57
N THR A 151 -8.06 6.42 -1.23
CA THR A 151 -8.91 5.42 -0.55
C THR A 151 -10.39 5.61 -0.87
N ASP A 152 -10.84 6.86 -1.01
CA ASP A 152 -12.20 7.18 -1.43
C ASP A 152 -12.47 6.76 -2.87
N ALA A 153 -11.51 6.97 -3.79
CA ALA A 153 -11.62 6.54 -5.18
C ALA A 153 -11.70 5.02 -5.31
N VAL A 154 -10.89 4.28 -4.54
CA VAL A 154 -10.99 2.81 -4.44
C VAL A 154 -12.38 2.40 -3.97
N ALA A 155 -12.88 3.01 -2.89
CA ALA A 155 -14.21 2.70 -2.36
C ALA A 155 -15.33 3.03 -3.36
N ARG A 156 -15.23 4.15 -4.11
CA ARG A 156 -16.15 4.49 -5.20
C ARG A 156 -16.09 3.45 -6.32
N SER A 157 -14.89 3.01 -6.72
CA SER A 157 -14.70 2.08 -7.83
C SER A 157 -15.25 0.70 -7.50
N ILE A 158 -15.08 0.23 -6.25
CA ILE A 158 -15.70 -1.01 -5.78
C ILE A 158 -17.23 -0.95 -5.91
N ARG A 159 -17.84 0.17 -5.49
CA ARG A 159 -19.30 0.36 -5.50
C ARG A 159 -19.86 0.54 -6.91
N SER A 160 -19.22 1.36 -7.74
CA SER A 160 -19.70 1.72 -9.09
C SER A 160 -19.32 0.66 -10.12
N GLY A 161 -18.24 -0.07 -9.87
CA GLY A 161 -17.61 -1.01 -10.78
C GLY A 161 -16.98 -0.38 -12.02
N ARG A 162 -16.63 0.90 -11.93
CA ARG A 162 -16.04 1.69 -13.02
C ARG A 162 -14.68 2.25 -12.61
N LEU A 163 -13.98 2.79 -13.60
CA LEU A 163 -12.79 3.59 -13.38
C LEU A 163 -13.18 4.87 -12.66
N GLU A 164 -12.48 5.20 -11.59
CA GLU A 164 -12.69 6.42 -10.80
C GLU A 164 -11.42 7.26 -10.83
N ALA A 165 -11.57 8.58 -11.00
CA ALA A 165 -10.45 9.50 -10.78
C ALA A 165 -10.12 9.57 -9.28
N VAL A 166 -8.83 9.78 -8.99
CA VAL A 166 -8.34 10.12 -7.65
C VAL A 166 -8.36 11.64 -7.49
#